data_AF-A0AAU4XL98-F1
#
_entry.id   AF-A0AAU4XL98-F1
#
_cell.length_a   1.000
_cell.length_b   1.000
_cell.length_c   1.000
_cell.angle_alpha   90.00
_cell.angle_beta   90.00
_cell.angle_gamma   90.00
#
_symmetry.space_group_name_H-M   'P 1'
#
loop_
_entity.id
_entity.type
_entity.pdbx_description
1 polymer ?
#
loop_
_entity_poly.entity_id
_entity_poly.type
_entity_poly.pdbx_seq_one_letter_code
_entity_poly.pdbx_strand_id
1 'polypeptide(L)'
;MPRGFAVPAAAFLASTGLLASTALLAAVPASAATHGASRAGDVCFWTAAGQHGSSWCYTPPGYTDVPEFLHDKAASFRSNADTAVYAIDWGRGTCYARLIRAHDLADNWPWGARLDGVADTMMGCEVG
;
A
#
# COMPACT_ATOMS: atom_id res chain seq x y z
N MET A 1 3.46 54.61 54.42
CA MET A 1 3.55 55.34 53.13
C MET A 1 5.01 55.36 52.70
N PRO A 2 5.32 55.14 51.41
CA PRO A 2 6.45 54.32 50.96
C PRO A 2 7.71 55.14 50.63
N ARG A 3 8.86 54.45 50.57
CA ARG A 3 10.13 54.79 49.90
C ARG A 3 11.11 53.69 50.31
N GLY A 4 11.68 52.85 49.47
CA GLY A 4 11.96 52.91 48.04
C GLY A 4 13.35 52.28 47.95
N PHE A 5 13.44 51.06 47.43
CA PHE A 5 14.73 50.39 47.26
C PHE A 5 14.89 49.88 45.84
N ALA A 6 16.14 50.01 45.42
CA ALA A 6 16.61 50.05 44.06
C ALA A 6 16.58 48.68 43.37
N VAL A 7 16.46 48.76 42.05
CA VAL A 7 16.72 47.68 41.09
C VAL A 7 18.23 47.45 40.98
N PRO A 8 18.68 46.19 40.90
CA PRO A 8 19.86 45.89 40.11
C PRO A 8 19.54 44.99 38.90
N ALA A 9 20.14 45.42 37.80
CA ALA A 9 20.31 44.84 36.48
C ALA A 9 20.19 43.31 36.35
N ALA A 10 19.33 42.89 35.43
CA ALA A 10 19.44 41.60 34.76
C ALA A 10 19.85 41.85 33.30
N ALA A 11 21.13 41.68 33.00
CA ALA A 11 21.63 41.52 31.64
C ALA A 11 21.92 40.02 31.46
N PHE A 12 21.02 39.32 30.78
CA PHE A 12 21.29 37.99 30.24
C PHE A 12 20.90 37.96 28.77
N LEU A 13 21.93 37.74 27.96
CA LEU A 13 21.88 37.43 26.54
C LEU A 13 21.09 36.15 26.34
N ALA A 14 20.02 36.20 25.55
CA ALA A 14 19.33 35.02 25.06
C ALA A 14 19.26 35.08 23.53
N SER A 15 20.27 34.47 22.92
CA SER A 15 20.32 34.10 21.52
C SER A 15 19.29 33.01 21.27
N THR A 16 18.23 33.29 20.51
CA THR A 16 17.35 32.24 19.98
C THR A 16 17.37 32.30 18.46
N GLY A 17 18.27 31.50 17.88
CA GLY A 17 18.24 31.18 16.46
C GLY A 17 16.94 30.45 16.14
N LEU A 18 16.14 31.02 15.25
CA LEU A 18 14.99 30.36 14.64
C LEU A 18 15.50 29.20 13.77
N LEU A 19 15.38 27.98 14.26
CA LEU A 19 15.44 26.78 13.42
C LEU A 19 14.05 26.56 12.82
N ALA A 20 13.84 27.08 11.61
CA ALA A 20 12.67 26.76 10.80
C ALA A 20 12.91 25.40 10.09
N SER A 21 12.48 24.32 10.73
CA SER A 21 12.42 22.99 10.09
C SER A 21 11.23 22.94 9.14
N THR A 22 11.47 23.22 7.86
CA THR A 22 10.48 22.98 6.79
C THR A 22 10.36 21.48 6.56
N ALA A 23 9.30 20.88 7.12
CA ALA A 23 8.90 19.51 6.80
C ALA A 23 8.44 19.45 5.34
N LEU A 24 9.29 18.88 4.48
CA LEU A 24 8.93 18.49 3.12
C LEU A 24 7.97 17.30 3.21
N LEU A 25 6.67 17.60 3.16
CA LEU A 25 5.63 16.61 2.87
C LEU A 25 5.83 16.12 1.44
N ALA A 26 6.56 15.02 1.28
CA ALA A 26 6.61 14.27 0.04
C ALA A 26 5.22 13.66 -0.19
N ALA A 27 4.41 14.31 -1.03
CA ALA A 27 3.19 13.72 -1.56
C ALA A 27 3.58 12.55 -2.46
N VAL A 28 3.46 11.32 -1.95
CA VAL A 28 3.50 10.11 -2.77
C VAL A 28 2.33 10.19 -3.75
N PRO A 29 2.55 10.07 -5.06
CA PRO A 29 1.45 10.05 -6.00
C PRO A 29 0.60 8.79 -5.72
N ALA A 30 -0.64 8.99 -5.30
CA ALA A 30 -1.64 7.94 -5.33
C ALA A 30 -1.92 7.62 -6.80
N SER A 31 -1.32 6.54 -7.30
CA SER A 31 -1.62 6.01 -8.63
C SER A 31 -3.09 5.63 -8.69
N ALA A 32 -3.90 6.48 -9.30
CA ALA A 32 -5.29 6.16 -9.61
C ALA A 32 -5.30 4.92 -10.53
N ALA A 33 -5.89 3.82 -10.04
CA ALA A 33 -6.08 2.59 -10.79
C ALA A 33 -6.86 2.86 -12.08
N THR A 34 -6.16 3.05 -13.19
CA THR A 34 -6.76 3.04 -14.52
C THR A 34 -7.27 1.64 -14.79
N HIS A 35 -8.50 1.53 -15.33
CA HIS A 35 -9.05 0.29 -15.86
C HIS A 35 -8.19 -0.15 -17.06
N GLY A 36 -7.08 -0.83 -16.78
CA GLY A 36 -6.10 -1.24 -17.76
C GLY A 36 -6.52 -2.55 -18.39
N ALA A 37 -6.55 -2.60 -19.72
CA ALA A 37 -6.50 -3.88 -20.42
C ALA A 37 -5.22 -4.61 -19.97
N SER A 38 -5.38 -5.87 -19.56
CA SER A 38 -4.30 -6.76 -19.14
C SER A 38 -3.15 -6.78 -20.15
N ARG A 39 -1.92 -6.52 -19.68
CA ARG A 39 -0.70 -6.49 -20.52
C ARG A 39 0.21 -7.67 -20.20
N ALA A 40 1.22 -7.88 -21.04
CA ALA A 40 2.29 -8.83 -20.73
C ALA A 40 3.04 -8.38 -19.46
N GLY A 41 3.36 -9.32 -18.57
CA GLY A 41 4.04 -9.02 -17.30
C GLY A 41 3.11 -8.70 -16.13
N ASP A 42 1.84 -8.36 -16.39
CA ASP A 42 0.90 -7.95 -15.34
C ASP A 42 0.14 -9.14 -14.74
N VAL A 43 -0.30 -8.98 -13.50
CA VAL A 43 -1.28 -9.85 -12.86
C VAL A 43 -2.55 -9.05 -12.59
N CYS A 44 -3.64 -9.41 -13.24
CA CYS A 44 -4.89 -8.66 -13.17
C CYS A 44 -5.94 -9.42 -12.35
N PHE A 45 -6.77 -8.65 -11.66
CA PHE A 45 -7.83 -9.12 -10.77
C PHE A 45 -9.15 -8.46 -11.16
N TRP A 46 -10.24 -9.22 -11.03
CA TRP A 46 -11.58 -8.80 -11.43
C TRP A 46 -12.60 -9.06 -10.34
N THR A 47 -13.59 -8.17 -10.24
CA THR A 47 -14.66 -8.26 -9.25
C THR A 47 -15.68 -9.36 -9.55
N ALA A 48 -15.71 -9.89 -10.78
CA ALA A 48 -16.58 -11.00 -11.16
C ALA A 48 -15.77 -12.19 -11.72
N ALA A 49 -16.42 -13.36 -11.75
CA ALA A 49 -15.87 -14.57 -12.33
C ALA A 49 -15.56 -14.39 -13.84
N GLY A 50 -14.65 -15.19 -14.37
CA GLY A 50 -14.30 -15.21 -15.80
C GLY A 50 -13.70 -13.90 -16.32
N GLN A 51 -12.99 -13.16 -15.47
CA GLN A 51 -12.35 -11.88 -15.80
C GLN A 51 -13.34 -10.80 -16.31
N HIS A 52 -14.51 -10.73 -15.68
CA HIS A 52 -15.53 -9.71 -15.93
C HIS A 52 -15.64 -8.67 -14.80
N GLY A 53 -16.32 -7.56 -15.08
CA GLY A 53 -16.54 -6.48 -14.11
C GLY A 53 -15.38 -5.48 -14.03
N SER A 54 -15.31 -4.77 -12.92
CA SER A 54 -14.21 -3.82 -12.66
C SER A 54 -12.91 -4.58 -12.43
N SER A 55 -11.80 -3.97 -12.83
CA SER A 55 -10.50 -4.63 -12.78
C SER A 55 -9.37 -3.70 -12.39
N TRP A 56 -8.31 -4.32 -11.87
CA TRP A 56 -7.04 -3.69 -11.57
C TRP A 56 -5.92 -4.67 -11.88
N CYS A 57 -4.79 -4.15 -12.32
CA CYS A 57 -3.61 -4.95 -12.65
C CYS A 57 -2.43 -4.50 -11.79
N TYR A 58 -1.80 -5.48 -11.16
CA TYR A 58 -0.52 -5.37 -10.50
C TYR A 58 0.59 -5.56 -11.53
N THR A 59 1.59 -4.67 -11.51
CA THR A 59 2.81 -4.79 -12.30
C THR A 59 3.99 -4.92 -11.32
N PRO A 60 4.66 -6.09 -11.25
CA PRO A 60 5.84 -6.26 -10.41
C PRO A 60 6.96 -5.24 -10.73
N PRO A 61 7.86 -4.91 -9.77
CA PRO A 61 8.00 -5.52 -8.43
C PRO A 61 7.38 -4.68 -7.29
N GLY A 62 7.46 -5.20 -6.07
CA GLY A 62 7.08 -4.53 -4.82
C GLY A 62 5.69 -4.91 -4.32
N TYR A 63 5.36 -4.48 -3.10
CA TYR A 63 3.99 -4.62 -2.59
C TYR A 63 3.10 -3.50 -3.11
N THR A 64 1.85 -3.81 -3.46
CA THR A 64 0.82 -2.81 -3.75
C THR A 64 -0.53 -3.27 -3.20
N ASP A 65 -1.16 -2.41 -2.40
CA ASP A 65 -2.55 -2.59 -1.97
C ASP A 65 -3.49 -2.63 -3.18
N VAL A 66 -4.49 -3.51 -3.13
CA VAL A 66 -5.55 -3.46 -4.13
C VAL A 66 -6.41 -2.22 -3.91
N PRO A 67 -6.99 -1.62 -4.97
CA PRO A 67 -7.94 -0.53 -4.79
C PRO A 67 -9.18 -1.01 -4.01
N GLU A 68 -9.81 -0.08 -3.29
CA GLU A 68 -10.97 -0.34 -2.39
C GLU A 68 -12.10 -1.18 -3.00
N PHE A 69 -12.34 -1.05 -4.31
CA PHE A 69 -13.40 -1.82 -4.97
C PHE A 69 -13.06 -3.31 -5.16
N LEU A 70 -11.79 -3.70 -5.00
CA LEU A 70 -11.28 -5.07 -5.10
C LEU A 70 -10.84 -5.67 -3.77
N HIS A 71 -10.68 -4.86 -2.72
CA HIS A 71 -10.37 -5.33 -1.37
C HIS A 71 -11.46 -6.33 -0.93
N ASP A 72 -11.05 -7.55 -0.58
CA ASP A 72 -11.92 -8.70 -0.26
C ASP A 72 -12.94 -9.08 -1.34
N LYS A 73 -12.74 -8.65 -2.59
CA LYS A 73 -13.75 -8.74 -3.66
C LYS A 73 -13.23 -9.29 -4.98
N ALA A 74 -11.99 -9.80 -5.03
CA ALA A 74 -11.48 -10.42 -6.24
C ALA A 74 -12.15 -11.79 -6.45
N ALA A 75 -12.91 -11.94 -7.52
CA ALA A 75 -13.59 -13.19 -7.87
C ALA A 75 -12.84 -14.01 -8.91
N SER A 76 -11.97 -13.39 -9.70
CA SER A 76 -11.11 -14.05 -10.68
C SER A 76 -9.80 -13.29 -10.89
N PHE A 77 -8.78 -13.98 -11.37
CA PHE A 77 -7.50 -13.37 -11.74
C PHE A 77 -6.90 -14.04 -12.97
N ARG A 78 -5.95 -13.36 -13.59
CA ARG A 78 -5.06 -13.88 -14.64
C ARG A 78 -3.68 -13.26 -14.47
N SER A 79 -2.68 -14.11 -14.41
CA SER A 79 -1.28 -13.72 -14.48
C SER A 79 -0.81 -13.82 -15.94
N ASN A 80 -0.27 -12.74 -16.47
CA ASN A 80 0.57 -12.76 -17.67
C ASN A 80 2.04 -12.54 -17.31
N ALA A 81 2.39 -12.62 -16.02
CA ALA A 81 3.74 -12.47 -15.54
C ALA A 81 4.56 -13.74 -15.79
N ASP A 82 5.83 -13.56 -16.13
CA ASP A 82 6.80 -14.66 -16.31
C ASP A 82 7.32 -15.21 -14.98
N THR A 83 7.03 -14.52 -13.87
CA THR A 83 7.41 -14.91 -12.50
C THR A 83 6.18 -15.11 -11.63
N ALA A 84 6.34 -15.89 -10.56
CA ALA A 84 5.30 -16.00 -9.55
C ALA A 84 5.18 -14.71 -8.72
N VAL A 85 3.98 -14.46 -8.22
CA VAL A 85 3.66 -13.38 -7.28
C VAL A 85 2.86 -13.96 -6.11
N TYR A 86 2.63 -13.15 -5.09
CA TYR A 86 1.88 -13.51 -3.90
C TYR A 86 0.73 -12.54 -3.70
N ALA A 87 -0.48 -13.07 -3.62
CA ALA A 87 -1.62 -12.35 -3.09
C ALA A 87 -1.53 -12.35 -1.56
N ILE A 88 -1.79 -11.20 -0.93
CA ILE A 88 -1.57 -10.94 0.49
C ILE A 88 -2.90 -10.61 1.16
N ASP A 89 -3.11 -11.19 2.35
CA ASP A 89 -4.21 -10.98 3.28
C ASP A 89 -3.62 -10.48 4.61
N TRP A 90 -4.04 -9.32 5.08
CA TRP A 90 -3.63 -8.71 6.34
C TRP A 90 -4.61 -9.04 7.47
N GLY A 91 -4.19 -9.97 8.33
CA GLY A 91 -4.83 -10.20 9.61
C GLY A 91 -4.38 -9.21 10.69
N ARG A 92 -5.09 -9.21 11.84
CA ARG A 92 -4.62 -8.46 13.03
C ARG A 92 -3.34 -9.07 13.58
N GLY A 93 -2.20 -8.48 13.23
CA GLY A 93 -0.88 -8.90 13.73
C GLY A 93 -0.29 -10.14 13.04
N THR A 94 -0.88 -10.57 11.92
CA THR A 94 -0.37 -11.65 11.06
C THR A 94 -0.69 -11.34 9.60
N CYS A 95 -0.13 -12.08 8.67
CA CYS A 95 -0.54 -12.03 7.28
C CYS A 95 -0.44 -13.40 6.61
N TYR A 96 -1.29 -13.61 5.61
CA TYR A 96 -1.28 -14.81 4.79
C TYR A 96 -0.94 -14.47 3.35
N ALA A 97 -0.18 -15.34 2.71
CA ALA A 97 0.20 -15.24 1.32
C ALA A 97 -0.31 -16.44 0.53
N ARG A 98 -0.85 -16.16 -0.65
CA ARG A 98 -1.25 -17.16 -1.64
C ARG A 98 -0.38 -17.01 -2.88
N LEU A 99 0.34 -18.08 -3.21
CA LEU A 99 1.14 -18.15 -4.44
C LEU A 99 0.23 -18.09 -5.68
N ILE A 100 0.52 -17.16 -6.57
CA ILE A 100 0.01 -17.11 -7.95
C ILE A 100 1.19 -17.42 -8.86
N ARG A 101 1.09 -18.52 -9.63
CA ARG A 101 2.19 -18.93 -10.52
C ARG A 101 2.30 -18.02 -11.75
N ALA A 102 3.45 -18.07 -12.40
CA ALA A 102 3.61 -17.49 -13.72
C ALA A 102 2.56 -18.06 -14.68
N HIS A 103 1.94 -17.19 -15.48
CA HIS A 103 0.87 -17.53 -16.44
C HIS A 103 -0.35 -18.27 -15.87
N ASP A 104 -0.58 -18.19 -14.56
CA ASP A 104 -1.73 -18.83 -13.89
C ASP A 104 -3.05 -18.07 -14.14
N LEU A 105 -4.17 -18.76 -13.99
CA LEU A 105 -5.52 -18.27 -14.23
C LEU A 105 -6.49 -18.93 -13.24
N ALA A 106 -7.40 -18.14 -12.70
CA ALA A 106 -8.58 -18.68 -12.01
C ALA A 106 -9.83 -17.90 -12.41
N ASP A 107 -10.77 -18.58 -13.08
CA ASP A 107 -12.07 -18.02 -13.45
C ASP A 107 -13.02 -17.87 -12.27
N ASN A 108 -12.82 -18.67 -11.23
CA ASN A 108 -13.48 -18.55 -9.94
C ASN A 108 -12.45 -18.80 -8.86
N TRP A 109 -12.15 -17.77 -8.08
CA TRP A 109 -11.06 -17.77 -7.11
C TRP A 109 -11.56 -17.44 -5.71
N PRO A 110 -11.97 -18.45 -4.91
CA PRO A 110 -12.52 -18.24 -3.58
C PRO A 110 -11.59 -17.50 -2.61
N TRP A 111 -10.28 -17.61 -2.83
CA TRP A 111 -9.30 -16.94 -1.99
C TRP A 111 -9.31 -15.42 -2.16
N GLY A 112 -9.76 -14.90 -3.30
CA GLY A 112 -9.77 -13.45 -3.56
C GLY A 112 -10.76 -12.66 -2.70
N ALA A 113 -11.59 -13.33 -1.91
CA ALA A 113 -12.38 -12.75 -0.82
C ALA A 113 -11.54 -12.36 0.42
N ARG A 114 -10.22 -12.54 0.36
CA ARG A 114 -9.22 -12.19 1.38
C ARG A 114 -8.11 -11.29 0.82
N LEU A 115 -8.28 -10.81 -0.43
CA LEU A 115 -7.22 -10.12 -1.14
C LEU A 115 -7.14 -8.66 -0.68
N ASP A 116 -6.02 -8.31 -0.06
CA ASP A 116 -5.73 -6.94 0.37
C ASP A 116 -4.63 -6.29 -0.47
N GLY A 117 -3.69 -7.09 -0.98
CA GLY A 117 -2.63 -6.59 -1.84
C GLY A 117 -1.90 -7.71 -2.57
N VAL A 118 -0.90 -7.31 -3.37
CA VAL A 118 -0.08 -8.22 -4.16
C VAL A 118 1.39 -7.82 -4.00
N ALA A 119 2.28 -8.81 -3.90
CA ALA A 119 3.72 -8.60 -3.85
C ALA A 119 4.46 -9.61 -4.75
N ASP A 120 5.66 -9.25 -5.18
CA ASP A 120 6.61 -10.16 -5.84
C ASP A 120 7.32 -11.13 -4.87
N THR A 121 7.13 -10.96 -3.55
CA THR A 121 7.67 -11.86 -2.51
C THR A 121 6.60 -12.19 -1.47
N MET A 122 6.83 -13.21 -0.63
CA MET A 122 5.92 -13.56 0.48
C MET A 122 5.83 -12.50 1.58
N MET A 123 6.72 -11.49 1.61
CA MET A 123 6.73 -10.44 2.64
C MET A 123 6.86 -10.95 4.10
N GLY A 124 7.25 -12.21 4.30
CA GLY A 124 7.28 -12.86 5.61
C GLY A 124 5.91 -13.38 6.09
N CYS A 125 4.88 -13.37 5.23
CA CYS A 125 3.56 -13.90 5.53
C CYS A 125 3.54 -15.43 5.57
N GLU A 126 2.59 -15.97 6.33
CA GLU A 126 2.31 -17.40 6.41
C GLU A 126 1.63 -17.89 5.13
N VAL A 127 1.74 -19.17 4.79
CA VAL A 127 1.01 -19.73 3.64
C VAL A 127 -0.46 -19.89 3.99
N GLY A 128 -1.38 -19.50 3.09
CA GLY A 128 -2.83 -19.62 3.32
C GLY A 128 -3.71 -19.85 2.09
#